data_AF-A0A5N6YBM4-F1
#
_entry.id   AF-A0A5N6YBM4-F1
#
_cell.length_a   1.000
_cell.length_b   1.000
_cell.length_c   1.000
_cell.angle_alpha   90.00
_cell.angle_beta   90.00
_cell.angle_gamma   90.00
#
_symmetry.space_group_name_H-M   'P 1'
#
loop_
_entity.id
_entity.type
_entity.pdbx_description
1 polymer ?
#
loop_
_entity_poly.entity_id
_entity_poly.type
_entity_poly.pdbx_seq_one_letter_code
_entity_poly.pdbx_strand_id
1 'polypeptide(L)'
;MFNPYERPPPKIPSQEIVERWEQGATDPASLTFDERQHLLNRYPYGKCDDFCKAHTGLTIEELVQNAARTDDLSRLETNIIVWGPAYEMDDRDPNMIYARDVIRWPENIRRTYTAVKKAIMTDIEKKARANADKSYDRRRQLDEVARDRISLHDLNNIRISNKVPWVIRVDNQLQEHWGFVCIRTSFHDDSAWHHFQYQFKEAIDLGLTFVRNPKDKFWTPDSLKQRWKIQWIEDPGNDNAALEDICGYFRNLRDEGKIEPGLRQDAFLYVDTAAIQSSLDHCPLPERGYVLAADASHDATKLVTYLHAFKGSVRVALTGVFTTFYARLIPRSSPKDDPAAEHNLRQSWEVIDKRAKFDESQIAYPPISALNRGWYHPAMDNTIQNE
;
A
#
# COMPACT_ATOMS: atom_id res chain seq x y z
N MET A 1 1.22 -26.82 25.81
CA MET A 1 0.38 -25.99 24.92
C MET A 1 0.94 -24.57 24.98
N PHE A 2 1.62 -24.12 23.92
CA PHE A 2 2.04 -22.73 23.80
C PHE A 2 0.83 -21.92 23.32
N ASN A 3 0.41 -20.92 24.09
CA ASN A 3 -0.58 -19.96 23.64
C ASN A 3 0.11 -18.99 22.67
N PRO A 4 -0.16 -19.03 21.34
CA PRO A 4 0.52 -18.19 20.36
C PRO A 4 0.24 -16.67 20.54
N TYR A 5 -0.58 -16.31 21.53
CA TYR A 5 -0.98 -14.94 21.86
C TYR A 5 -0.32 -14.36 23.12
N GLU A 6 0.46 -15.15 23.86
CA GLU A 6 1.28 -14.59 24.94
C GLU A 6 2.47 -13.85 24.33
N ARG A 7 2.43 -12.51 24.41
CA ARG A 7 3.56 -11.67 24.00
C ARG A 7 4.78 -12.08 24.83
N PRO A 8 5.96 -12.29 24.20
CA PRO A 8 7.15 -12.62 24.95
C PRO A 8 7.45 -11.53 25.99
N PRO A 9 8.07 -11.89 27.12
CA PRO A 9 8.53 -10.90 28.10
C PRO A 9 9.47 -9.89 27.42
N PRO A 10 9.45 -8.62 27.83
CA PRO A 10 10.34 -7.63 27.24
C PRO A 10 11.79 -8.02 27.52
N LYS A 11 12.67 -7.79 26.55
CA LYS A 11 14.12 -7.96 26.76
C LYS A 11 14.61 -6.82 27.64
N ILE A 12 14.70 -7.05 28.95
CA ILE A 12 15.22 -6.07 29.90
C ILE A 12 16.75 -6.14 29.86
N PRO A 13 17.47 -4.99 29.74
CA PRO A 13 18.93 -4.97 29.81
C PRO A 13 19.42 -5.47 31.16
N SER A 14 20.63 -6.05 31.19
CA SER A 14 21.27 -6.43 32.44
C SER A 14 21.60 -5.20 33.28
N GLN A 15 21.76 -5.39 34.58
CA GLN A 15 22.13 -4.31 35.52
C GLN A 15 23.45 -3.63 35.11
N GLU A 16 24.44 -4.41 34.66
CA GLU A 16 25.72 -3.90 34.16
C GLU A 16 25.54 -2.94 32.96
N ILE A 17 24.64 -3.27 32.03
CA ILE A 17 24.33 -2.40 30.89
C ILE A 17 23.66 -1.11 31.36
N VAL A 18 22.75 -1.19 32.34
CA VAL A 18 22.07 -0.02 32.89
C VAL A 18 23.06 0.91 33.61
N GLU A 19 23.95 0.36 34.44
CA GLU A 19 25.02 1.13 35.11
C GLU A 19 25.95 1.81 34.11
N ARG A 20 26.29 1.09 33.02
CA ARG A 20 27.07 1.65 31.92
C ARG A 20 26.35 2.81 31.23
N TRP A 21 25.04 2.72 31.06
CA TRP A 21 24.23 3.82 30.52
C TRP A 21 24.13 5.01 31.48
N GLU A 22 24.01 4.79 32.78
CA GLU A 22 24.02 5.85 33.79
C GLU A 22 25.33 6.63 33.78
N GLN A 23 26.47 5.92 33.69
CA GLN A 23 27.78 6.54 33.51
C GLN A 23 27.82 7.36 32.22
N GLY A 24 27.39 6.77 31.09
CA GLY A 24 27.36 7.44 29.79
C GLY A 24 26.43 8.66 29.72
N ALA A 25 25.38 8.71 30.54
CA ALA A 25 24.47 9.85 30.61
C ALA A 25 25.11 11.07 31.28
N THR A 26 26.06 10.85 32.19
CA THR A 26 26.78 11.89 32.92
C THR A 26 28.10 12.25 32.25
N ASP A 27 28.80 11.23 31.74
CA ASP A 27 30.03 11.36 30.98
C ASP A 27 29.93 10.56 29.67
N PRO A 28 29.42 11.17 28.59
CA PRO A 28 29.33 10.52 27.28
C PRO A 28 30.68 10.05 26.73
N ALA A 29 31.80 10.68 27.14
CA ALA A 29 33.14 10.31 26.71
C ALA A 29 33.58 8.95 27.25
N SER A 30 32.97 8.48 28.35
CA SER A 30 33.22 7.16 28.93
C SER A 30 32.78 5.99 28.05
N LEU A 31 31.83 6.22 27.13
CA LEU A 31 31.32 5.20 26.21
C LEU A 31 32.22 5.06 24.98
N THR A 32 32.52 3.82 24.63
CA THR A 32 33.22 3.46 23.40
C THR A 32 32.38 3.80 22.16
N PHE A 33 33.03 3.83 21.00
CA PHE A 33 32.34 4.06 19.74
C PHE A 33 31.20 3.05 19.51
N ASP A 34 31.47 1.75 19.69
CA ASP A 34 30.48 0.69 19.46
C ASP A 34 29.30 0.78 20.44
N GLU A 35 29.54 1.09 21.71
CA GLU A 35 28.48 1.31 22.69
C GLU A 35 27.54 2.45 22.28
N ARG A 36 28.11 3.55 21.78
CA ARG A 36 27.32 4.67 21.23
C ARG A 36 26.53 4.24 20.00
N GLN A 37 27.14 3.49 19.07
CA GLN A 37 26.44 3.02 17.87
C GLN A 37 25.30 2.05 18.22
N HIS A 38 25.47 1.16 19.21
CA HIS A 38 24.40 0.31 19.71
C HIS A 38 23.22 1.13 20.26
N LEU A 39 23.50 2.13 21.12
CA LEU A 39 22.46 3.02 21.67
C LEU A 39 21.71 3.82 20.59
N LEU A 40 22.39 4.14 19.49
CA LEU A 40 21.82 4.83 18.34
C LEU A 40 21.22 3.91 17.28
N ASN A 41 21.19 2.58 17.50
CA ASN A 41 20.75 1.56 16.54
C ASN A 41 21.51 1.63 15.18
N ARG A 42 22.81 1.90 15.26
CA ARG A 42 23.76 1.99 14.14
C ARG A 42 24.85 0.92 14.25
N TYR A 43 24.60 -0.18 14.95
CA TYR A 43 25.56 -1.26 15.12
C TYR A 43 25.13 -2.53 14.36
N PRO A 44 26.07 -3.26 13.71
CA PRO A 44 27.48 -2.90 13.48
C PRO A 44 27.61 -1.72 12.51
N TYR A 45 28.48 -0.76 12.83
CA TYR A 45 28.56 0.52 12.08
C TYR A 45 28.86 0.34 10.60
N GLY A 46 29.86 -0.48 10.26
CA GLY A 46 30.21 -0.71 8.85
C GLY A 46 29.04 -1.23 8.02
N LYS A 47 28.31 -2.23 8.54
CA LYS A 47 27.11 -2.77 7.88
C LYS A 47 26.00 -1.72 7.75
N CYS A 48 25.77 -0.95 8.81
CA CYS A 48 24.77 0.10 8.83
C CYS A 48 25.10 1.23 7.83
N ASP A 49 26.38 1.57 7.70
CA ASP A 49 26.87 2.59 6.78
C ASP A 49 26.78 2.11 5.32
N ASP A 50 27.17 0.86 5.05
CA ASP A 50 27.01 0.23 3.74
C ASP A 50 25.53 0.15 3.33
N PHE A 51 24.66 -0.20 4.26
CA PHE A 51 23.21 -0.21 4.05
C PHE A 51 22.70 1.20 3.71
N CYS A 52 23.14 2.23 4.43
CA CYS A 52 22.76 3.61 4.19
C CYS A 52 23.19 4.06 2.79
N LYS A 53 24.44 3.78 2.41
CA LYS A 53 24.98 4.08 1.07
C LYS A 53 24.18 3.40 -0.03
N ALA A 54 23.89 2.11 0.13
CA ALA A 54 23.20 1.32 -0.88
C ALA A 54 21.79 1.84 -1.19
N HIS A 55 21.08 2.39 -0.20
CA HIS A 55 19.66 2.77 -0.35
C HIS A 55 19.40 4.27 -0.41
N THR A 56 20.33 5.10 0.07
CA THR A 56 20.19 6.57 0.06
C THR A 56 21.27 7.27 -0.77
N GLY A 57 22.33 6.56 -1.15
CA GLY A 57 23.52 7.15 -1.78
C GLY A 57 24.44 7.89 -0.81
N LEU A 58 24.12 7.92 0.49
CA LEU A 58 24.85 8.67 1.52
C LEU A 58 25.38 7.73 2.62
N THR A 59 26.54 8.05 3.18
CA THR A 59 26.98 7.52 4.50
C THR A 59 25.98 7.93 5.59
N ILE A 60 26.05 7.26 6.75
CA ILE A 60 25.26 7.67 7.93
C ILE A 60 25.57 9.13 8.32
N GLU A 61 26.85 9.51 8.29
CA GLU A 61 27.28 10.85 8.67
C GLU A 61 26.77 11.92 7.69
N GLU A 62 26.90 11.69 6.38
CA GLU A 62 26.36 12.58 5.36
C GLU A 62 24.84 12.70 5.45
N LEU A 63 24.14 11.59 5.71
CA LEU A 63 22.69 11.59 5.90
C LEU A 63 22.28 12.39 7.14
N VAL A 64 23.01 12.27 8.25
CA VAL A 64 22.79 13.09 9.46
C VAL A 64 23.01 14.58 9.14
N GLN A 65 24.07 14.93 8.43
CA GLN A 65 24.33 16.32 8.02
C GLN A 65 23.24 16.86 7.10
N ASN A 66 22.75 16.04 6.17
CA ASN A 66 21.65 16.40 5.28
C ASN A 66 20.36 16.64 6.07
N ALA A 67 19.97 15.69 6.94
CA ALA A 67 18.79 15.78 7.78
C ALA A 67 18.86 16.94 8.78
N ALA A 68 20.04 17.38 9.20
CA ALA A 68 20.17 18.58 10.03
C ALA A 68 19.85 19.89 9.28
N ARG A 69 19.79 19.88 7.94
CA ARG A 69 19.52 21.06 7.11
C ARG A 69 18.07 21.15 6.63
N THR A 70 17.37 20.03 6.49
CA THR A 70 16.00 19.98 5.96
C THR A 70 15.13 18.97 6.71
N ASP A 71 13.82 19.20 6.75
CA ASP A 71 12.81 18.21 7.18
C ASP A 71 12.11 17.52 6.00
N ASP A 72 12.47 17.89 4.76
CA ASP A 72 12.03 17.24 3.53
C ASP A 72 12.88 15.99 3.24
N LEU A 73 12.70 15.00 4.10
CA LEU A 73 13.37 13.70 4.03
C LEU A 73 12.45 12.68 3.39
N SER A 74 13.00 11.76 2.61
CA SER A 74 12.26 10.57 2.16
C SER A 74 11.85 9.70 3.35
N ARG A 75 10.94 8.76 3.10
CA ARG A 75 10.47 7.80 4.12
C ARG A 75 11.62 7.00 4.72
N LEU A 76 12.52 6.52 3.86
CA LEU A 76 13.67 5.73 4.29
C LEU A 76 14.65 6.57 5.10
N GLU A 77 15.05 7.73 4.60
CA GLU A 77 15.96 8.63 5.31
C GLU A 77 15.42 8.99 6.70
N THR A 78 14.12 9.29 6.78
CA THR A 78 13.48 9.55 8.07
C THR A 78 13.55 8.35 9.00
N ASN A 79 13.23 7.15 8.50
CA ASN A 79 13.29 5.95 9.31
C ASN A 79 14.71 5.66 9.80
N ILE A 80 15.74 5.84 8.95
CA ILE A 80 17.14 5.65 9.34
C ILE A 80 17.53 6.64 10.45
N ILE A 81 17.14 7.91 10.36
CA ILE A 81 17.45 8.91 11.40
C ILE A 81 16.66 8.69 12.70
N VAL A 82 15.39 8.27 12.60
CA VAL A 82 14.51 8.08 13.77
C VAL A 82 14.75 6.74 14.47
N TRP A 83 14.89 5.66 13.72
CA TRP A 83 14.95 4.31 14.30
C TRP A 83 16.35 3.69 14.25
N GLY A 84 17.23 4.23 13.41
CA GLY A 84 18.55 3.68 13.12
C GLY A 84 18.50 2.68 11.97
N PRO A 85 19.57 2.59 11.16
CA PRO A 85 19.63 1.67 10.01
C PRO A 85 19.50 0.20 10.42
N ALA A 86 19.96 -0.20 11.60
CA ALA A 86 19.83 -1.59 12.08
C ALA A 86 18.35 -2.03 12.20
N TYR A 87 17.44 -1.09 12.47
CA TYR A 87 16.00 -1.37 12.51
C TYR A 87 15.45 -1.74 11.13
N GLU A 88 16.06 -1.18 10.09
CA GLU A 88 15.71 -1.36 8.69
C GLU A 88 16.53 -2.45 7.99
N MET A 89 17.41 -3.17 8.68
CA MET A 89 18.10 -4.32 8.07
C MET A 89 17.28 -5.61 8.26
N ASP A 90 17.47 -6.57 7.35
CA ASP A 90 16.82 -7.89 7.44
C ASP A 90 17.59 -8.85 8.38
N ASP A 91 18.92 -8.75 8.41
CA ASP A 91 19.82 -9.50 9.30
C ASP A 91 19.99 -8.78 10.65
N ARG A 92 18.87 -8.52 11.32
CA ARG A 92 18.84 -7.76 12.58
C ARG A 92 19.70 -8.41 13.65
N ASP A 93 20.45 -7.57 14.38
CA ASP A 93 21.14 -7.98 15.59
C ASP A 93 20.12 -8.55 16.60
N PRO A 94 20.29 -9.82 17.07
CA PRO A 94 19.42 -10.40 18.09
C PRO A 94 19.38 -9.58 19.40
N ASN A 95 20.40 -8.76 19.65
CA ASN A 95 20.52 -7.87 20.81
C ASN A 95 20.03 -6.44 20.56
N MET A 96 19.44 -6.15 19.39
CA MET A 96 18.89 -4.84 19.09
C MET A 96 17.81 -4.44 20.11
N ILE A 97 17.86 -3.19 20.57
CA ILE A 97 16.88 -2.61 21.48
C ILE A 97 15.66 -2.15 20.69
N TYR A 98 14.55 -2.89 20.78
CA TYR A 98 13.31 -2.53 20.11
C TYR A 98 12.54 -1.48 20.90
N ALA A 99 11.95 -0.49 20.23
CA ALA A 99 11.08 0.51 20.86
C ALA A 99 9.93 -0.13 21.67
N ARG A 100 9.37 -1.24 21.18
CA ARG A 100 8.32 -2.02 21.88
C ARG A 100 8.79 -2.64 23.21
N ASP A 101 10.08 -2.94 23.33
CA ASP A 101 10.64 -3.47 24.58
C ASP A 101 10.86 -2.31 25.55
N VAL A 102 11.40 -1.19 25.06
CA VAL A 102 11.65 0.03 25.86
C VAL A 102 10.37 0.56 26.52
N ILE A 103 9.23 0.57 25.82
CA ILE A 103 7.94 1.04 26.37
C ILE A 103 7.50 0.18 27.58
N ARG A 104 7.92 -1.09 27.63
CA ARG A 104 7.55 -2.06 28.66
C ARG A 104 8.62 -2.17 29.76
N TRP A 105 9.73 -1.44 29.67
CA TRP A 105 10.75 -1.46 30.71
C TRP A 105 10.30 -0.72 31.97
N PRO A 106 10.86 -1.07 33.14
CA PRO A 106 10.74 -0.26 34.34
C PRO A 106 11.09 1.21 34.06
N GLU A 107 10.36 2.13 34.70
CA GLU A 107 10.47 3.57 34.42
C GLU A 107 11.89 4.12 34.62
N ASN A 108 12.60 3.63 35.64
CA ASN A 108 13.99 4.01 35.89
C ASN A 108 14.91 3.63 34.71
N ILE A 109 14.80 2.40 34.21
CA ILE A 109 15.60 1.92 33.08
C ILE A 109 15.27 2.71 31.80
N ARG A 110 13.98 2.94 31.55
CA ARG A 110 13.51 3.74 30.41
C ARG A 110 14.09 5.16 30.45
N ARG A 111 14.04 5.81 31.61
CA ARG A 111 14.61 7.15 31.82
C ARG A 111 16.12 7.17 31.62
N THR A 112 16.85 6.21 32.18
CA THR A 112 18.30 6.08 31.97
C THR A 112 18.64 5.92 30.48
N TYR A 113 17.94 5.04 29.77
CA TYR A 113 18.11 4.84 28.34
C TYR A 113 17.85 6.12 27.52
N THR A 114 16.78 6.85 27.83
CA THR A 114 16.50 8.14 27.17
C THR A 114 17.57 9.19 27.49
N ALA A 115 18.04 9.26 28.75
CA ALA A 115 19.05 10.20 29.19
C ALA A 115 20.39 9.97 28.48
N VAL A 116 20.88 8.71 28.45
CA VAL A 116 22.13 8.39 27.77
C VAL A 116 22.05 8.67 26.27
N LYS A 117 20.94 8.32 25.60
CA LYS A 117 20.76 8.62 24.17
C LYS A 117 20.82 10.11 23.88
N LYS A 118 20.19 10.93 24.73
CA LYS A 118 20.23 12.38 24.58
C LYS A 118 21.64 12.95 24.80
N ALA A 119 22.39 12.38 25.74
CA ALA A 119 23.72 12.85 26.11
C ALA A 119 24.79 12.52 25.05
N ILE A 120 24.68 11.35 24.39
CA ILE A 120 25.66 10.93 23.36
C ILE A 120 25.46 11.59 21.99
N MET A 121 24.29 12.17 21.72
CA MET A 121 24.02 12.82 20.45
C MET A 121 24.70 14.19 20.38
N THR A 122 25.38 14.45 19.27
CA THR A 122 25.87 15.77 18.90
C THR A 122 24.72 16.74 18.60
N ASP A 123 25.00 18.04 18.57
CA ASP A 123 23.96 19.04 18.25
C ASP A 123 23.44 18.91 16.82
N ILE A 124 24.28 18.47 15.88
CA ILE A 124 23.89 18.17 14.51
C ILE A 124 22.93 16.97 14.51
N GLU A 125 23.23 15.90 15.24
CA GLU A 125 22.35 14.73 15.34
C GLU A 125 21.02 15.05 16.02
N LYS A 126 21.03 15.88 17.06
CA LYS A 126 19.79 16.37 17.70
C LYS A 126 18.93 17.14 16.69
N LYS A 127 19.55 18.01 15.89
CA LYS A 127 18.86 18.77 14.85
C LYS A 127 18.32 17.88 13.74
N ALA A 128 19.13 16.93 13.26
CA ALA A 128 18.72 15.92 12.28
C ALA A 128 17.52 15.12 12.77
N ARG A 129 17.57 14.67 14.04
CA ARG A 129 16.47 13.95 14.67
C ARG A 129 15.21 14.78 14.77
N ALA A 130 15.29 16.02 15.22
CA ALA A 130 14.13 16.92 15.31
C ALA A 130 13.47 17.15 13.94
N ASN A 131 14.26 17.29 12.88
CA ASN A 131 13.73 17.41 11.50
C ASN A 131 13.11 16.10 11.01
N ALA A 132 13.74 14.96 11.30
CA ALA A 132 13.20 13.65 10.95
C ALA A 132 11.91 13.35 11.70
N ASP A 133 11.79 13.73 12.97
CA ASP A 133 10.55 13.60 13.75
C ASP A 133 9.43 14.45 13.13
N LYS A 134 9.70 15.70 12.70
CA LYS A 134 8.73 16.51 11.94
C LYS A 134 8.29 15.85 10.63
N SER A 135 9.25 15.32 9.88
CA SER A 135 8.98 14.59 8.63
C SER A 135 8.12 13.35 8.88
N TYR A 136 8.43 12.60 9.94
CA TYR A 136 7.68 11.44 10.38
C TYR A 136 6.25 11.81 10.78
N ASP A 137 6.08 12.81 11.63
CA ASP A 137 4.77 13.27 12.09
C ASP A 137 3.91 13.78 10.93
N ARG A 138 4.49 14.55 9.99
CA ARG A 138 3.79 15.00 8.78
C ARG A 138 3.24 13.83 7.98
N ARG A 139 4.04 12.78 7.76
CA ARG A 139 3.57 11.57 7.07
C ARG A 139 2.57 10.78 7.89
N ARG A 140 2.75 10.69 9.21
CA ARG A 140 1.79 10.03 10.09
C ARG A 140 0.42 10.69 9.98
N GLN A 141 0.38 12.03 10.01
CA GLN A 141 -0.86 12.79 9.83
C GLN A 141 -1.49 12.58 8.45
N LEU A 142 -0.70 12.56 7.38
CA LEU A 142 -1.21 12.24 6.03
C LEU A 142 -1.78 10.82 5.95
N ASP A 143 -1.09 9.84 6.55
CA ASP A 143 -1.55 8.46 6.65
C ASP A 143 -2.84 8.35 7.50
N GLU A 144 -2.95 9.11 8.59
CA GLU A 144 -4.13 9.18 9.46
C GLU A 144 -5.33 9.76 8.71
N VAL A 145 -5.17 10.92 8.05
CA VAL A 145 -6.21 11.52 7.21
C VAL A 145 -6.65 10.58 6.09
N ALA A 146 -5.71 9.89 5.45
CA ALA A 146 -6.03 8.87 4.46
C ALA A 146 -6.78 7.68 5.07
N ARG A 147 -6.43 7.24 6.29
CA ARG A 147 -7.11 6.14 6.98
C ARG A 147 -8.54 6.49 7.33
N ASP A 148 -8.79 7.72 7.75
CA ASP A 148 -10.12 8.20 8.09
C ASP A 148 -11.03 8.32 6.85
N ARG A 149 -10.43 8.54 5.67
CA ARG A 149 -11.14 8.60 4.39
C ARG A 149 -11.36 7.23 3.74
N ILE A 150 -10.81 6.13 4.25
CA ILE A 150 -10.97 4.80 3.64
C ILE A 150 -11.75 3.85 4.54
N SER A 151 -12.67 3.08 3.96
CA SER A 151 -13.40 2.08 4.75
C SER A 151 -12.43 1.03 5.29
N LEU A 152 -12.67 0.53 6.51
CA LEU A 152 -11.90 -0.58 7.08
C LEU A 152 -11.89 -1.81 6.15
N HIS A 153 -12.99 -2.03 5.43
CA HIS A 153 -13.09 -3.10 4.45
C HIS A 153 -12.14 -2.90 3.26
N ASP A 154 -12.08 -1.70 2.69
CA ASP A 154 -11.16 -1.40 1.58
C ASP A 154 -9.72 -1.47 2.03
N LEU A 155 -9.39 -0.93 3.21
CA LEU A 155 -8.06 -1.04 3.79
C LEU A 155 -7.64 -2.51 3.94
N ASN A 156 -8.53 -3.38 4.42
CA ASN A 156 -8.26 -4.81 4.52
C ASN A 156 -8.07 -5.48 3.16
N ASN A 157 -8.85 -5.10 2.14
CA ASN A 157 -8.62 -5.61 0.80
C ASN A 157 -7.27 -5.19 0.23
N ILE A 158 -6.89 -3.93 0.40
CA ILE A 158 -5.58 -3.43 -0.02
C ILE A 158 -4.46 -4.21 0.68
N ARG A 159 -4.57 -4.41 2.01
CA ARG A 159 -3.61 -5.22 2.78
C ARG A 159 -3.47 -6.64 2.25
N ILE A 160 -4.59 -7.29 1.92
CA ILE A 160 -4.58 -8.64 1.32
C ILE A 160 -3.92 -8.61 -0.05
N SER A 161 -4.23 -7.61 -0.87
CA SER A 161 -3.66 -7.50 -2.21
C SER A 161 -2.17 -7.16 -2.23
N ASN A 162 -1.65 -6.47 -1.21
CA ASN A 162 -0.21 -6.25 -1.02
C ASN A 162 0.57 -7.55 -0.84
N LYS A 163 -0.08 -8.67 -0.50
CA LYS A 163 0.54 -10.00 -0.47
C LYS A 163 0.73 -10.60 -1.87
N VAL A 164 0.07 -10.05 -2.90
CA VAL A 164 0.29 -10.42 -4.29
C VAL A 164 1.48 -9.60 -4.82
N PRO A 165 2.44 -10.20 -5.52
CA PRO A 165 3.58 -9.47 -6.10
C PRO A 165 3.17 -8.71 -7.38
N TRP A 166 1.99 -8.07 -7.38
CA TRP A 166 1.49 -7.32 -8.53
C TRP A 166 2.27 -6.03 -8.72
N VAL A 167 2.60 -5.34 -7.62
CA VAL A 167 3.44 -4.13 -7.64
C VAL A 167 4.78 -4.43 -8.29
N ILE A 168 5.42 -5.55 -7.94
CA ILE A 168 6.69 -5.97 -8.53
C ILE A 168 6.55 -6.25 -10.02
N ARG A 169 5.44 -6.85 -10.45
CA ARG A 169 5.21 -7.08 -11.88
C ARG A 169 5.05 -5.77 -12.62
N VAL A 170 4.24 -4.86 -12.08
CA VAL A 170 4.05 -3.53 -12.63
C VAL A 170 5.39 -2.81 -12.69
N ASP A 171 6.13 -2.73 -11.59
CA ASP A 171 7.44 -2.10 -11.50
C ASP A 171 8.48 -2.69 -12.49
N ASN A 172 8.52 -4.02 -12.64
CA ASN A 172 9.44 -4.70 -13.57
C ASN A 172 9.01 -4.63 -15.04
N GLN A 173 7.71 -4.51 -15.33
CA GLN A 173 7.16 -4.52 -16.70
C GLN A 173 6.94 -3.11 -17.25
N LEU A 174 6.97 -2.10 -16.39
CA LEU A 174 6.75 -0.72 -16.76
C LEU A 174 7.97 -0.11 -17.45
N GLN A 175 7.85 0.16 -18.74
CA GLN A 175 8.69 1.16 -19.39
C GLN A 175 8.10 2.57 -19.29
N GLU A 176 6.76 2.73 -19.23
CA GLU A 176 6.11 4.06 -19.24
C GLU A 176 4.90 4.14 -18.28
N HIS A 177 3.73 3.58 -18.64
CA HIS A 177 2.47 3.74 -17.90
C HIS A 177 1.76 2.42 -17.58
N TRP A 178 0.91 2.41 -16.56
CA TRP A 178 0.03 1.28 -16.23
C TRP A 178 -1.37 1.76 -15.91
N GLY A 179 -2.38 0.96 -16.20
CA GLY A 179 -3.75 1.41 -15.99
C GLY A 179 -4.82 0.66 -16.75
N PHE A 180 -5.90 1.38 -17.03
CA PHE A 180 -7.03 0.92 -17.84
C PHE A 180 -7.42 1.99 -18.88
N VAL A 181 -8.14 1.54 -19.90
CA VAL A 181 -9.01 2.39 -20.70
C VAL A 181 -10.37 2.45 -19.99
N CYS A 182 -10.99 3.63 -19.95
CA CYS A 182 -12.33 3.83 -19.41
C CYS A 182 -13.24 4.49 -20.46
N ILE A 183 -14.30 3.79 -20.86
CA ILE A 183 -15.24 4.25 -21.89
C ILE A 183 -16.48 4.87 -21.22
N ARG A 184 -16.80 6.12 -21.56
CA ARG A 184 -18.04 6.77 -21.15
C ARG A 184 -19.19 6.28 -22.03
N THR A 185 -20.31 5.89 -21.40
CA THR A 185 -21.50 5.40 -22.12
C THR A 185 -22.76 6.17 -21.76
N SER A 186 -22.63 7.27 -21.01
CA SER A 186 -23.74 8.15 -20.64
C SER A 186 -23.33 9.60 -20.83
N PHE A 187 -24.00 10.29 -21.74
CA PHE A 187 -23.65 11.66 -22.15
C PHE A 187 -24.68 12.72 -21.71
N HIS A 188 -25.57 12.38 -20.79
CA HIS A 188 -26.71 13.23 -20.42
C HIS A 188 -26.36 14.41 -19.49
N ASP A 189 -25.28 14.30 -18.71
CA ASP A 189 -24.83 15.34 -17.78
C ASP A 189 -23.31 15.38 -17.70
N ASP A 190 -22.71 16.43 -18.29
CA ASP A 190 -21.27 16.63 -18.27
C ASP A 190 -20.77 17.06 -16.89
N SER A 191 -21.55 17.81 -16.10
CA SER A 191 -21.11 18.23 -14.77
C SER A 191 -20.98 17.03 -13.84
N ALA A 192 -21.95 16.12 -13.89
CA ALA A 192 -21.90 14.85 -13.18
C ALA A 192 -20.73 13.96 -13.65
N TRP A 193 -20.45 13.93 -14.95
CA TRP A 193 -19.31 13.19 -15.50
C TRP A 193 -17.97 13.71 -14.97
N HIS A 194 -17.75 15.04 -14.99
CA HIS A 194 -16.52 15.63 -14.44
C HIS A 194 -16.38 15.36 -12.94
N HIS A 195 -17.50 15.37 -12.19
CA HIS A 195 -17.51 14.98 -10.78
C HIS A 195 -17.07 13.52 -10.60
N PHE A 196 -17.62 12.60 -11.40
CA PHE A 196 -17.21 11.20 -11.38
C PHE A 196 -15.71 11.03 -11.66
N GLN A 197 -15.18 11.70 -12.69
CA GLN A 197 -13.75 11.64 -13.02
C GLN A 197 -12.86 12.14 -11.85
N TYR A 198 -13.30 13.19 -11.16
CA TYR A 198 -12.61 13.71 -9.98
C TYR A 198 -12.65 12.69 -8.82
N GLN A 199 -13.82 12.17 -8.48
CA GLN A 199 -13.97 11.15 -7.43
C GLN A 199 -13.18 9.88 -7.74
N PHE A 200 -13.16 9.44 -9.00
CA PHE A 200 -12.38 8.30 -9.45
C PHE A 200 -10.90 8.51 -9.13
N LYS A 201 -10.32 9.66 -9.52
CA LYS A 201 -8.91 9.98 -9.25
C LYS A 201 -8.61 10.02 -7.75
N GLU A 202 -9.44 10.71 -6.96
CA GLU A 202 -9.29 10.79 -5.49
C GLU A 202 -9.33 9.39 -4.84
N ALA A 203 -10.26 8.53 -5.26
CA ALA A 203 -10.39 7.18 -4.74
C ALA A 203 -9.18 6.28 -5.09
N ILE A 204 -8.65 6.42 -6.31
CA ILE A 204 -7.42 5.73 -6.72
C ILE A 204 -6.23 6.21 -5.89
N ASP A 205 -6.02 7.52 -5.79
CA ASP A 205 -4.90 8.08 -5.03
C ASP A 205 -4.96 7.68 -3.55
N LEU A 206 -6.16 7.64 -2.99
CA LEU A 206 -6.41 7.12 -1.65
C LEU A 206 -6.04 5.63 -1.55
N GLY A 207 -6.54 4.78 -2.46
CA GLY A 207 -6.25 3.35 -2.47
C GLY A 207 -4.75 3.05 -2.60
N LEU A 208 -4.06 3.76 -3.51
CA LEU A 208 -2.63 3.58 -3.78
C LEU A 208 -1.75 4.04 -2.61
N THR A 209 -2.22 4.95 -1.75
CA THR A 209 -1.48 5.38 -0.55
C THR A 209 -1.13 4.22 0.38
N PHE A 210 -1.97 3.17 0.41
CA PHE A 210 -1.78 2.01 1.27
C PHE A 210 -1.10 0.82 0.59
N VAL A 211 -0.71 0.97 -0.68
CA VAL A 211 -0.01 -0.09 -1.41
C VAL A 211 1.41 -0.25 -0.86
N ARG A 212 1.87 -1.50 -0.79
CA ARG A 212 3.22 -1.84 -0.34
C ARG A 212 3.87 -2.81 -1.32
N ASN A 213 5.18 -2.67 -1.50
CA ASN A 213 5.98 -3.67 -2.19
C ASN A 213 6.48 -4.71 -1.18
N PRO A 214 6.13 -6.01 -1.31
CA PRO A 214 6.57 -7.02 -0.36
C PRO A 214 8.07 -7.36 -0.47
N LYS A 215 8.74 -7.00 -1.57
CA LYS A 215 10.18 -7.23 -1.77
C LYS A 215 11.05 -6.04 -1.40
N ASP A 216 10.46 -4.86 -1.31
CA ASP A 216 11.17 -3.63 -0.98
C ASP A 216 10.34 -2.86 0.04
N LYS A 217 10.77 -2.93 1.30
CA LYS A 217 10.10 -2.26 2.42
C LYS A 217 10.29 -0.74 2.41
N PHE A 218 11.21 -0.23 1.60
CA PHE A 218 11.52 1.19 1.45
C PHE A 218 10.80 1.84 0.27
N TRP A 219 10.27 1.00 -0.60
CA TRP A 219 9.45 1.41 -1.72
C TRP A 219 8.33 2.35 -1.28
N THR A 220 8.22 3.47 -1.97
CA THR A 220 7.12 4.42 -1.80
C THR A 220 6.10 4.24 -2.92
N PRO A 221 4.81 4.46 -2.65
CA PRO A 221 3.79 4.40 -3.70
C PRO A 221 3.93 5.52 -4.73
N ASP A 222 4.78 6.53 -4.51
CA ASP A 222 4.87 7.71 -5.38
C ASP A 222 5.34 7.34 -6.80
N SER A 223 6.30 6.43 -6.94
CA SER A 223 6.78 5.98 -8.26
C SER A 223 5.68 5.25 -9.04
N LEU A 224 4.89 4.43 -8.36
CA LEU A 224 3.71 3.78 -8.93
C LEU A 224 2.63 4.78 -9.27
N LYS A 225 2.42 5.76 -8.37
CA LYS A 225 1.38 6.77 -8.53
C LYS A 225 1.67 7.67 -9.75
N GLN A 226 2.90 8.10 -9.92
CA GLN A 226 3.31 8.93 -11.07
C GLN A 226 3.10 8.25 -12.42
N ARG A 227 3.07 6.91 -12.46
CA ARG A 227 2.93 6.13 -13.69
C ARG A 227 1.54 5.56 -13.91
N TRP A 228 0.64 5.67 -12.92
CA TRP A 228 -0.72 5.20 -13.09
C TRP A 228 -1.44 6.13 -14.07
N LYS A 229 -2.23 5.56 -14.98
CA LYS A 229 -2.97 6.34 -15.97
C LYS A 229 -4.34 5.74 -16.22
N ILE A 230 -5.28 6.59 -16.59
CA ILE A 230 -6.56 6.19 -17.15
C ILE A 230 -6.73 6.89 -18.50
N GLN A 231 -7.00 6.12 -19.55
CA GLN A 231 -7.32 6.66 -20.86
C GLN A 231 -8.85 6.77 -20.96
N TRP A 232 -9.36 8.00 -20.83
CA TRP A 232 -10.78 8.29 -20.99
C TRP A 232 -11.16 8.30 -22.47
N ILE A 233 -12.19 7.55 -22.83
CA ILE A 233 -12.75 7.53 -24.17
C ILE A 233 -14.16 8.10 -24.10
N GLU A 234 -14.34 9.25 -24.75
CA GLU A 234 -15.57 10.05 -24.72
C GLU A 234 -16.12 10.21 -26.15
N ASP A 235 -16.43 9.07 -26.77
CA ASP A 235 -17.03 9.03 -28.11
C ASP A 235 -18.56 8.95 -27.99
N PRO A 236 -19.32 9.97 -28.42
CA PRO A 236 -20.78 9.99 -28.34
C PRO A 236 -21.46 8.83 -29.07
N GLY A 237 -20.77 8.16 -30.00
CA GLY A 237 -21.26 6.92 -30.63
C GLY A 237 -21.46 5.76 -29.65
N ASN A 238 -20.92 5.87 -28.42
CA ASN A 238 -21.10 4.89 -27.36
C ASN A 238 -22.23 5.26 -26.36
N ASP A 239 -23.02 6.31 -26.62
CA ASP A 239 -24.12 6.69 -25.72
C ASP A 239 -25.14 5.55 -25.62
N ASN A 240 -25.39 5.10 -24.39
CA ASN A 240 -26.25 3.96 -24.07
C ASN A 240 -25.92 2.66 -24.83
N ALA A 241 -24.66 2.52 -25.29
CA ALA A 241 -24.22 1.33 -26.02
C ALA A 241 -24.34 0.06 -25.15
N ALA A 242 -24.72 -1.05 -25.77
CA ALA A 242 -24.75 -2.34 -25.10
C ALA A 242 -23.33 -2.83 -24.78
N LEU A 243 -23.19 -3.71 -23.80
CA LEU A 243 -21.89 -4.22 -23.38
C LEU A 243 -21.12 -4.87 -24.54
N GLU A 244 -21.83 -5.57 -25.42
CA GLU A 244 -21.27 -6.24 -26.60
C GLU A 244 -20.65 -5.24 -27.59
N ASP A 245 -21.33 -4.12 -27.82
CA ASP A 245 -20.88 -3.06 -28.71
C ASP A 245 -19.62 -2.39 -28.14
N ILE A 246 -19.63 -2.10 -26.84
CA ILE A 246 -18.48 -1.49 -26.14
C ILE A 246 -17.28 -2.44 -26.13
N CYS A 247 -17.50 -3.74 -25.92
CA CYS A 247 -16.44 -4.75 -26.03
C CYS A 247 -15.88 -4.83 -27.46
N GLY A 248 -16.73 -4.75 -28.48
CA GLY A 248 -16.32 -4.63 -29.88
C GLY A 248 -15.47 -3.38 -30.13
N TYR A 249 -15.94 -2.23 -29.65
CA TYR A 249 -15.26 -0.95 -29.75
C TYR A 249 -13.87 -0.97 -29.09
N PHE A 250 -13.77 -1.51 -27.87
CA PHE A 250 -12.50 -1.66 -27.17
C PHE A 250 -11.50 -2.56 -27.93
N ARG A 251 -11.98 -3.68 -28.51
CA ARG A 251 -11.12 -4.54 -29.35
C ARG A 251 -10.60 -3.80 -30.57
N ASN A 252 -11.43 -2.99 -31.22
CA ASN A 252 -10.99 -2.17 -32.34
C ASN A 252 -9.92 -1.15 -31.91
N LEU A 253 -10.11 -0.46 -30.78
CA LEU A 253 -9.09 0.45 -30.23
C LEU A 253 -7.76 -0.27 -29.99
N ARG A 254 -7.80 -1.49 -29.45
CA ARG A 254 -6.62 -2.31 -29.20
C ARG A 254 -5.94 -2.70 -30.51
N ASP A 255 -6.70 -3.26 -31.45
CA ASP A 255 -6.18 -3.84 -32.68
C ASP A 255 -5.65 -2.76 -33.64
N GLU A 256 -6.18 -1.54 -33.55
CA GLU A 256 -5.70 -0.35 -34.26
C GLU A 256 -4.53 0.37 -33.55
N GLY A 257 -4.07 -0.12 -32.39
CA GLY A 257 -2.97 0.48 -31.63
C GLY A 257 -3.30 1.84 -31.01
N LYS A 258 -4.59 2.14 -30.78
CA LYS A 258 -5.07 3.38 -30.15
C LYS A 258 -5.07 3.34 -28.62
N ILE A 259 -4.85 2.17 -28.03
CA ILE A 259 -4.64 2.03 -26.58
C ILE A 259 -3.20 2.38 -26.27
N GLU A 260 -3.02 3.28 -25.32
CA GLU A 260 -1.67 3.67 -24.91
C GLU A 260 -0.84 2.49 -24.37
N PRO A 261 0.48 2.45 -24.66
CA PRO A 261 1.35 1.39 -24.18
C PRO A 261 1.30 1.21 -22.65
N GLY A 262 1.24 -0.05 -22.21
CA GLY A 262 1.27 -0.43 -20.80
C GLY A 262 -0.09 -0.41 -20.06
N LEU A 263 -1.14 0.16 -20.66
CA LEU A 263 -2.51 -0.05 -20.19
C LEU A 263 -2.95 -1.49 -20.42
N ARG A 264 -3.85 -2.02 -19.57
CA ARG A 264 -4.39 -3.37 -19.78
C ARG A 264 -5.17 -3.44 -21.09
N GLN A 265 -4.94 -4.52 -21.82
CA GLN A 265 -5.57 -4.81 -23.11
C GLN A 265 -6.53 -6.01 -23.05
N ASP A 266 -6.59 -6.69 -21.90
CA ASP A 266 -7.44 -7.85 -21.66
C ASP A 266 -8.70 -7.52 -20.83
N ALA A 267 -8.73 -6.34 -20.22
CA ALA A 267 -9.83 -5.82 -19.43
C ALA A 267 -9.89 -4.30 -19.57
N PHE A 268 -11.10 -3.73 -19.50
CA PHE A 268 -11.33 -2.30 -19.56
C PHE A 268 -12.44 -1.87 -18.61
N LEU A 269 -12.56 -0.57 -18.39
CA LEU A 269 -13.60 0.04 -17.57
C LEU A 269 -14.62 0.75 -18.44
N TYR A 270 -15.87 0.83 -17.97
CA TYR A 270 -16.86 1.70 -18.59
C TYR A 270 -17.79 2.30 -17.53
N VAL A 271 -18.44 3.40 -17.89
CA VAL A 271 -19.24 4.21 -16.97
C VAL A 271 -20.58 4.53 -17.59
N ASP A 272 -21.62 3.93 -17.02
CA ASP A 272 -23.02 4.21 -17.34
C ASP A 272 -23.62 5.27 -16.41
N THR A 273 -24.88 5.64 -16.66
CA THR A 273 -25.61 6.62 -15.84
C THR A 273 -25.64 6.24 -14.36
N ALA A 274 -25.78 4.94 -14.05
CA ALA A 274 -25.85 4.47 -12.67
C ALA A 274 -24.50 4.57 -11.94
N ALA A 275 -23.39 4.31 -12.63
CA ALA A 275 -22.05 4.51 -12.10
C ALA A 275 -21.75 5.99 -11.83
N ILE A 276 -22.14 6.90 -12.73
CA ILE A 276 -22.06 8.36 -12.49
C ILE A 276 -22.88 8.72 -11.26
N GLN A 277 -24.14 8.31 -11.21
CA GLN A 277 -25.03 8.62 -10.10
C GLN A 277 -24.52 8.08 -8.76
N SER A 278 -23.89 6.89 -8.77
CA SER A 278 -23.27 6.32 -7.56
C SER A 278 -22.18 7.19 -6.95
N SER A 279 -21.50 8.02 -7.76
CA SER A 279 -20.49 8.97 -7.27
C SER A 279 -21.10 10.27 -6.72
N LEU A 280 -22.36 10.55 -7.03
CA LEU A 280 -23.09 11.73 -6.57
C LEU A 280 -23.91 11.44 -5.31
N ASP A 281 -24.58 10.28 -5.28
CA ASP A 281 -25.45 9.88 -4.17
C ASP A 281 -24.66 9.48 -2.91
N HIS A 282 -23.42 9.01 -3.09
CA HIS A 282 -22.49 8.69 -2.02
C HIS A 282 -21.42 9.78 -1.90
N CYS A 283 -21.54 10.65 -0.90
CA CYS A 283 -20.65 11.80 -0.68
C CYS A 283 -19.93 11.64 0.66
N PRO A 284 -18.69 12.16 0.83
CA PRO A 284 -17.41 11.75 0.23
C PRO A 284 -16.98 10.30 0.59
N LEU A 285 -15.81 9.88 0.10
CA LEU A 285 -15.08 8.71 0.65
C LEU A 285 -15.18 8.71 2.20
N PRO A 286 -15.53 7.57 2.83
CA PRO A 286 -15.31 6.20 2.35
C PRO A 286 -16.49 5.48 1.67
N GLU A 287 -17.66 6.14 1.50
CA GLU A 287 -18.82 5.49 0.86
C GLU A 287 -18.58 5.26 -0.65
N ARG A 288 -19.00 4.10 -1.17
CA ARG A 288 -18.49 3.58 -2.44
C ARG A 288 -19.30 4.03 -3.64
N GLY A 289 -18.75 4.96 -4.42
CA GLY A 289 -18.97 4.96 -5.86
C GLY A 289 -18.42 3.68 -6.51
N TYR A 290 -18.88 3.36 -7.72
CA TYR A 290 -18.34 2.24 -8.49
C TYR A 290 -18.10 2.60 -9.95
N VAL A 291 -17.25 1.79 -10.59
CA VAL A 291 -17.07 1.75 -12.05
C VAL A 291 -17.38 0.34 -12.54
N LEU A 292 -17.82 0.18 -13.78
CA LEU A 292 -18.00 -1.16 -14.34
C LEU A 292 -16.68 -1.61 -14.98
N ALA A 293 -16.28 -2.85 -14.72
CA ALA A 293 -15.15 -3.49 -15.37
C ALA A 293 -15.64 -4.63 -16.26
N ALA A 294 -15.16 -4.70 -17.48
CA ALA A 294 -15.56 -5.69 -18.47
C ALA A 294 -14.35 -6.48 -19.01
N ASP A 295 -14.62 -7.74 -19.34
CA ASP A 295 -13.71 -8.58 -20.10
C ASP A 295 -13.75 -8.19 -21.59
N ALA A 296 -12.59 -7.86 -22.16
CA ALA A 296 -12.47 -7.48 -23.58
C ALA A 296 -12.92 -8.59 -24.54
N SER A 297 -12.90 -9.84 -24.09
CA SER A 297 -13.29 -11.01 -24.88
C SER A 297 -14.74 -11.45 -24.63
N HIS A 298 -15.56 -10.60 -24.01
CA HIS A 298 -16.99 -10.87 -23.86
C HIS A 298 -17.67 -11.03 -25.23
N ASP A 299 -18.57 -12.01 -25.29
CA ASP A 299 -19.30 -12.46 -26.47
C ASP A 299 -20.59 -13.15 -25.99
N ALA A 300 -21.72 -12.46 -26.15
CA ALA A 300 -23.04 -12.89 -25.70
C ALA A 300 -23.56 -14.14 -26.43
N THR A 301 -22.98 -14.50 -27.59
CA THR A 301 -23.42 -15.64 -28.39
C THR A 301 -22.85 -16.97 -27.93
N LYS A 302 -21.79 -16.95 -27.11
CA LYS A 302 -21.14 -18.16 -26.61
C LYS A 302 -21.82 -18.62 -25.32
N LEU A 303 -22.47 -19.79 -25.40
CA LEU A 303 -23.04 -20.50 -24.23
C LEU A 303 -22.05 -20.54 -23.07
N VAL A 304 -22.58 -20.28 -21.87
CA VAL A 304 -21.84 -20.32 -20.61
C VAL A 304 -21.36 -21.76 -20.37
N THR A 305 -20.12 -22.08 -20.71
CA THR A 305 -19.52 -23.36 -20.36
C THR A 305 -18.88 -23.26 -18.98
N TYR A 306 -19.30 -24.16 -18.07
CA TYR A 306 -18.98 -24.23 -16.64
C TYR A 306 -17.48 -24.28 -16.27
N LEU A 307 -16.57 -24.36 -17.24
CA LEU A 307 -15.13 -24.48 -17.02
C LEU A 307 -14.33 -23.19 -17.25
N HIS A 308 -14.93 -22.14 -17.85
CA HIS A 308 -14.25 -20.87 -18.16
C HIS A 308 -15.20 -19.66 -18.10
N ALA A 309 -16.05 -19.60 -17.07
CA ALA A 309 -17.44 -19.15 -17.17
C ALA A 309 -17.75 -17.69 -16.78
N PHE A 310 -16.87 -16.72 -17.01
CA PHE A 310 -17.29 -15.30 -16.97
C PHE A 310 -16.89 -14.52 -18.19
N LYS A 311 -17.91 -14.04 -18.90
CA LYS A 311 -17.85 -13.03 -19.95
C LYS A 311 -18.94 -12.04 -19.56
N GLY A 312 -18.61 -10.99 -18.83
CA GLY A 312 -19.61 -10.00 -18.44
C GLY A 312 -18.95 -8.76 -17.86
N SER A 313 -19.75 -7.97 -17.14
CA SER A 313 -19.26 -6.83 -16.38
C SER A 313 -19.47 -7.04 -14.88
N VAL A 314 -18.57 -6.49 -14.08
CA VAL A 314 -18.68 -6.43 -12.63
C VAL A 314 -18.58 -4.97 -12.19
N ARG A 315 -19.35 -4.56 -11.18
CA ARG A 315 -19.09 -3.25 -10.57
C ARG A 315 -17.87 -3.39 -9.68
N VAL A 316 -16.99 -2.42 -9.72
CA VAL A 316 -15.77 -2.36 -8.92
C VAL A 316 -15.82 -1.07 -8.12
N ALA A 317 -15.68 -1.18 -6.80
CA ALA A 317 -15.55 -0.02 -5.93
C ALA A 317 -14.36 0.83 -6.40
N LEU A 318 -14.53 2.16 -6.46
CA LEU A 318 -13.50 3.05 -7.00
C LEU A 318 -12.14 2.84 -6.31
N THR A 319 -12.12 2.74 -4.98
CA THR A 319 -10.91 2.48 -4.16
C THR A 319 -10.24 1.13 -4.43
N GLY A 320 -10.99 0.18 -5.01
CA GLY A 320 -10.58 -1.20 -5.27
C GLY A 320 -10.08 -1.48 -6.68
N VAL A 321 -10.24 -0.55 -7.63
CA VAL A 321 -9.94 -0.76 -9.07
C VAL A 321 -8.52 -1.26 -9.30
N PHE A 322 -7.52 -0.57 -8.76
CA PHE A 322 -6.13 -1.00 -8.92
C PHE A 322 -5.63 -1.91 -7.80
N THR A 323 -6.03 -1.61 -6.58
CA THR A 323 -5.51 -2.29 -5.40
C THR A 323 -6.08 -3.68 -5.23
N THR A 324 -7.29 -3.95 -5.71
CA THR A 324 -7.98 -5.23 -5.49
C THR A 324 -8.28 -5.91 -6.81
N PHE A 325 -8.93 -5.22 -7.75
CA PHE A 325 -9.30 -5.79 -9.03
C PHE A 325 -8.08 -6.01 -9.94
N TYR A 326 -7.32 -4.97 -10.29
CA TYR A 326 -6.09 -5.12 -11.10
C TYR A 326 -5.10 -6.09 -10.46
N ALA A 327 -4.82 -5.90 -9.17
CA ALA A 327 -3.83 -6.69 -8.43
C ALA A 327 -4.10 -8.21 -8.47
N ARG A 328 -5.37 -8.59 -8.31
CA ARG A 328 -5.78 -9.99 -8.18
C ARG A 328 -6.14 -10.61 -9.52
N LEU A 329 -6.68 -9.84 -10.48
CA LEU A 329 -7.12 -10.37 -11.76
C LEU A 329 -5.98 -11.07 -12.51
N ILE A 330 -6.23 -12.31 -12.92
CA ILE A 330 -5.38 -13.10 -13.80
C ILE A 330 -5.77 -12.77 -15.24
N PRO A 331 -4.83 -12.33 -16.10
CA PRO A 331 -5.11 -12.18 -17.51
C PRO A 331 -5.54 -13.50 -18.12
N ARG A 332 -6.52 -13.44 -19.02
CA ARG A 332 -6.94 -14.61 -19.80
C ARG A 332 -5.76 -15.19 -20.57
N SER A 333 -5.80 -16.51 -20.75
CA SER A 333 -4.73 -17.27 -21.41
C SER A 333 -3.41 -17.29 -20.64
N SER A 334 -3.39 -16.79 -19.40
CA SER A 334 -2.27 -17.04 -18.51
C SER A 334 -2.23 -18.54 -18.16
N PRO A 335 -1.05 -19.19 -18.08
CA PRO A 335 -0.93 -20.56 -17.57
C PRO A 335 -1.48 -20.74 -16.15
N LYS A 336 -1.82 -19.64 -15.46
CA LYS A 336 -2.40 -19.58 -14.12
C LYS A 336 -3.91 -19.29 -14.12
N ASP A 337 -4.56 -19.28 -15.28
CA ASP A 337 -6.02 -19.06 -15.44
C ASP A 337 -6.81 -20.33 -15.06
N ASP A 338 -6.52 -20.87 -13.88
CA ASP A 338 -7.18 -22.05 -13.31
C ASP A 338 -8.33 -21.59 -12.39
N PRO A 339 -9.60 -21.85 -12.73
CA PRO A 339 -10.75 -21.54 -11.88
C PRO A 339 -10.71 -22.27 -10.53
N ALA A 340 -10.02 -23.40 -10.41
CA ALA A 340 -9.86 -24.15 -9.16
C ALA A 340 -8.93 -23.44 -8.15
N ALA A 341 -8.25 -22.38 -8.56
CA ALA A 341 -7.37 -21.57 -7.73
C ALA A 341 -8.11 -20.63 -6.76
N GLU A 342 -9.34 -20.91 -6.35
CA GLU A 342 -10.09 -20.06 -5.40
C GLU A 342 -9.32 -19.76 -4.10
N HIS A 343 -8.41 -20.66 -3.72
CA HIS A 343 -7.53 -20.54 -2.56
C HIS A 343 -6.34 -19.59 -2.78
N ASN A 344 -6.05 -19.16 -4.01
CA ASN A 344 -4.99 -18.20 -4.31
C ASN A 344 -5.50 -16.76 -4.20
N LEU A 345 -4.58 -15.85 -3.84
CA LEU A 345 -4.87 -14.41 -3.79
C LEU A 345 -5.14 -13.81 -5.19
N ARG A 346 -4.73 -14.50 -6.26
CA ARG A 346 -5.04 -14.13 -7.64
C ARG A 346 -6.30 -14.85 -8.11
N GLN A 347 -7.10 -14.19 -8.93
CA GLN A 347 -8.46 -14.61 -9.27
C GLN A 347 -8.69 -14.53 -10.77
N SER A 348 -9.31 -15.56 -11.33
CA SER A 348 -9.88 -15.48 -12.68
C SER A 348 -11.12 -14.59 -12.66
N TRP A 349 -11.52 -14.14 -13.84
CA TRP A 349 -12.75 -13.40 -14.07
C TRP A 349 -14.01 -14.09 -13.49
N GLU A 350 -14.06 -15.42 -13.55
CA GLU A 350 -15.17 -16.22 -13.01
C GLU A 350 -15.29 -16.11 -11.49
N VAL A 351 -14.15 -16.17 -10.79
CA VAL A 351 -14.12 -16.02 -9.33
C VAL A 351 -14.53 -14.60 -8.92
N ILE A 352 -14.11 -13.59 -9.69
CA ILE A 352 -14.47 -12.19 -9.42
C ILE A 352 -15.99 -11.98 -9.56
N ASP A 353 -16.61 -12.48 -10.63
CA ASP A 353 -18.05 -12.38 -10.85
C ASP A 353 -18.86 -13.10 -9.76
N LYS A 354 -18.52 -14.36 -9.47
CA LYS A 354 -19.15 -15.11 -8.39
C LYS A 354 -19.11 -14.30 -7.09
N ARG A 355 -17.93 -13.76 -6.72
CA ARG A 355 -17.73 -12.93 -5.53
C ARG A 355 -18.53 -11.62 -5.54
N ALA A 356 -18.69 -10.98 -6.70
CA ALA A 356 -19.50 -9.77 -6.82
C ALA A 356 -21.00 -10.05 -6.61
N LYS A 357 -21.49 -11.26 -6.91
CA LYS A 357 -22.90 -11.65 -6.77
C LYS A 357 -23.31 -12.16 -5.39
N PHE A 358 -22.36 -12.45 -4.49
CA PHE A 358 -22.67 -13.01 -3.16
C PHE A 358 -23.38 -12.04 -2.21
N ASP A 359 -23.46 -10.75 -2.56
CA ASP A 359 -24.26 -9.76 -1.84
C ASP A 359 -25.35 -9.22 -2.78
N GLU A 360 -26.56 -9.78 -2.69
CA GLU A 360 -27.72 -9.39 -3.52
C GLU A 360 -28.08 -7.91 -3.35
N SER A 361 -27.64 -7.27 -2.26
CA SER A 361 -27.85 -5.84 -2.02
C SER A 361 -26.79 -4.96 -2.66
N GLN A 362 -25.60 -5.51 -3.00
CA GLN A 362 -24.47 -4.78 -3.56
C GLN A 362 -23.62 -5.64 -4.50
N ILE A 363 -23.82 -5.48 -5.81
CA ILE A 363 -23.03 -6.14 -6.86
C ILE A 363 -21.66 -5.45 -7.07
N ALA A 364 -20.93 -5.11 -5.99
CA ALA A 364 -19.66 -4.38 -6.07
C ALA A 364 -18.48 -5.23 -5.59
N TYR A 365 -17.40 -5.24 -6.37
CA TYR A 365 -16.15 -5.89 -6.06
C TYR A 365 -15.11 -4.89 -5.51
N PRO A 366 -14.35 -5.25 -4.47
CA PRO A 366 -14.49 -6.45 -3.65
C PRO A 366 -15.79 -6.41 -2.81
N PRO A 367 -16.47 -7.56 -2.62
CA PRO A 367 -17.72 -7.61 -1.86
C PRO A 367 -17.50 -7.19 -0.41
N ILE A 368 -18.42 -6.45 0.20
CA ILE A 368 -18.36 -5.94 1.59
C ILE A 368 -18.20 -7.06 2.65
N SER A 369 -18.35 -8.32 2.26
CA SER A 369 -18.49 -9.46 3.15
C SER A 369 -17.43 -9.62 4.25
N ALA A 370 -17.94 -10.11 5.38
CA ALA A 370 -17.19 -10.70 6.48
C ALA A 370 -16.32 -11.91 6.08
N LEU A 371 -16.36 -12.42 4.85
CA LEU A 371 -15.62 -13.61 4.42
C LEU A 371 -14.12 -13.37 4.19
N ASN A 372 -13.66 -12.11 4.14
CA ASN A 372 -12.23 -11.82 4.32
C ASN A 372 -11.74 -12.18 5.75
N ARG A 373 -12.63 -12.42 6.73
CA ARG A 373 -12.27 -12.96 8.06
C ARG A 373 -11.74 -14.39 8.02
N GLY A 374 -12.06 -15.19 7.00
CA GLY A 374 -11.52 -16.56 6.87
C GLY A 374 -10.00 -16.59 6.67
N TRP A 375 -9.43 -15.51 6.15
CA TRP A 375 -7.98 -15.31 6.01
C TRP A 375 -7.40 -14.36 7.06
N TYR A 376 -8.25 -13.79 7.92
CA TYR A 376 -7.93 -12.78 8.91
C TYR A 376 -8.52 -13.18 10.26
N HIS A 377 -7.76 -13.98 11.02
CA HIS A 377 -8.10 -14.25 12.40
C HIS A 377 -7.99 -12.92 13.19
N PRO A 378 -9.04 -12.49 13.91
CA PRO A 378 -9.06 -11.22 14.66
C PRO A 378 -7.93 -11.05 15.68
N ALA A 379 -7.22 -12.12 16.02
CA ALA A 379 -6.13 -12.12 16.97
C ALA A 379 -4.83 -11.45 16.45
N MET A 380 -4.81 -10.99 15.19
CA MET A 380 -3.68 -10.21 14.64
C MET A 380 -3.84 -8.68 14.75
N ASP A 381 -4.96 -8.16 15.26
CA ASP A 381 -5.23 -6.71 15.32
C ASP A 381 -5.38 -6.16 16.76
N ASN A 382 -4.73 -6.79 17.75
CA ASN A 382 -4.64 -6.26 19.13
C ASN A 382 -3.62 -5.10 19.28
N THR A 383 -3.54 -4.20 18.30
CA THR A 383 -2.60 -3.06 18.36
C THR A 383 -3.17 -1.71 17.92
N ILE A 384 -4.49 -1.56 17.76
CA ILE A 384 -5.10 -0.22 17.52
C ILE A 384 -6.25 0.07 18.51
N GLN A 385 -6.29 -0.60 19.65
CA GLN A 385 -7.10 -0.17 20.79
C GLN A 385 -6.24 -0.19 22.04
N ASN A 386 -5.53 0.92 22.24
CA ASN A 386 -5.01 1.49 23.49
C ASN A 386 -3.76 2.30 23.16
N GLU A 387 -3.96 3.49 22.60
CA GLU A 387 -3.27 4.73 22.96
C GLU A 387 -4.03 5.91 22.34
#